data_AF-A0A1M6ZL15-F1
#
_entry.id   AF-A0A1M6ZL15-F1
#
_cell.length_a   1.000
_cell.length_b   1.000
_cell.length_c   1.000
_cell.angle_alpha   90.00
_cell.angle_beta   90.00
_cell.angle_gamma   90.00
#
_symmetry.space_group_name_H-M   'P 1'
#
loop_
_entity.id
_entity.type
_entity.pdbx_description
1 polymer ?
#
loop_
_entity_poly.entity_id
_entity_poly.type
_entity_poly.pdbx_seq_one_letter_code
_entity_poly.pdbx_strand_id
1 'polypeptide(L)'
;MMAGRVVESGVSLVELLVALAVGMLVLLGAGRLYLDGVENLIRVDELGERQEAVTLGALFLLRDIRRGGVEPGRYELRDATDGKGCALHDRVAGEPLVEGLAATAGSCAASEPIRADVEGRAGLYRITLRPLGGVNPLVLHAMDREAAVRHAGSSSPGERGS
;
A
#
# COMPACT_ATOMS: atom_id res chain seq x y z
N MET A 1 -70.61 -8.33 -32.25
CA MET A 1 -69.30 -8.74 -31.71
C MET A 1 -68.39 -9.03 -32.89
N MET A 2 -67.48 -8.11 -33.22
CA MET A 2 -66.49 -8.29 -34.29
C MET A 2 -65.29 -9.00 -33.69
N ALA A 3 -65.09 -10.27 -34.06
CA ALA A 3 -63.91 -11.03 -33.70
C ALA A 3 -62.70 -10.45 -34.45
N GLY A 4 -61.87 -9.69 -33.74
CA GLY A 4 -60.58 -9.25 -34.25
C GLY A 4 -59.72 -10.48 -34.53
N ARG A 5 -59.50 -10.78 -35.81
CA ARG A 5 -58.48 -11.75 -36.24
C ARG A 5 -57.13 -11.19 -35.84
N VAL A 6 -56.49 -11.80 -34.85
CA VAL A 6 -55.06 -11.62 -34.61
C VAL A 6 -54.36 -12.32 -35.77
N VAL A 7 -53.70 -11.54 -36.63
CA VAL A 7 -52.84 -12.07 -37.68
C VAL A 7 -51.53 -12.49 -37.01
N GLU A 8 -51.25 -13.79 -36.94
CA GLU A 8 -49.92 -14.28 -36.59
C GLU A 8 -48.99 -14.00 -37.79
N SER A 9 -48.24 -12.91 -37.72
CA SER A 9 -47.12 -12.63 -38.63
C SER A 9 -45.94 -13.50 -38.23
N GLY A 10 -45.58 -14.48 -39.06
CA GLY A 10 -44.39 -15.30 -38.87
C GLY A 10 -43.10 -14.48 -38.97
N VAL A 11 -42.08 -14.88 -38.21
CA VAL A 11 -40.74 -14.27 -38.23
C VAL A 11 -40.07 -14.55 -39.58
N SER A 12 -39.56 -13.50 -40.23
CA SER A 12 -38.77 -13.63 -41.46
C SER A 12 -37.37 -14.19 -41.15
N LEU A 13 -36.80 -14.96 -42.07
CA LEU A 13 -35.45 -15.49 -41.95
C LEU A 13 -34.41 -14.37 -41.75
N VAL A 14 -34.63 -13.20 -42.38
CA VAL A 14 -33.76 -12.03 -42.20
C VAL A 14 -33.88 -11.47 -40.78
N GLU A 15 -35.09 -11.42 -40.21
CA GLU A 15 -35.31 -10.94 -38.84
C GLU A 15 -34.65 -11.87 -37.82
N LEU A 16 -34.69 -13.19 -38.05
CA LEU A 16 -34.00 -14.18 -37.23
C LEU A 16 -32.48 -13.99 -37.27
N LEU A 17 -31.91 -13.78 -38.47
CA LEU A 17 -30.47 -13.54 -38.64
C LEU A 17 -30.03 -12.24 -37.96
N VAL A 18 -30.83 -11.19 -38.05
CA VAL A 18 -30.56 -9.91 -37.36
C VAL A 18 -30.63 -10.11 -35.84
N ALA A 19 -31.65 -10.80 -35.33
CA ALA A 19 -31.79 -11.08 -33.91
C ALA A 19 -30.59 -11.89 -33.36
N LEU A 20 -30.15 -12.91 -34.09
CA LEU A 20 -28.95 -13.69 -33.76
C LEU A 20 -27.67 -12.85 -33.81
N ALA A 21 -27.52 -12.00 -34.83
CA ALA A 21 -26.36 -11.12 -34.96
C ALA A 21 -26.28 -10.12 -33.80
N VAL A 22 -27.40 -9.50 -33.44
CA VAL A 22 -27.47 -8.57 -32.29
C VAL A 22 -27.20 -9.32 -30.99
N GLY A 23 -27.79 -10.51 -30.79
CA GLY A 23 -27.54 -11.34 -29.62
C GLY A 23 -26.06 -11.71 -29.46
N MET A 24 -25.40 -12.12 -30.55
CA MET A 24 -23.97 -12.40 -30.56
C MET A 24 -23.12 -11.16 -30.22
N LEU A 25 -23.45 -10.00 -30.80
CA LEU A 25 -22.75 -8.75 -30.49
C LEU A 25 -22.87 -8.37 -29.01
N VAL A 26 -24.06 -8.50 -28.42
CA VAL A 26 -24.28 -8.23 -26.99
C VAL A 26 -23.48 -9.19 -26.12
N LEU A 27 -23.48 -10.49 -26.44
CA LEU A 27 -22.70 -11.48 -25.69
C LEU A 27 -21.19 -11.23 -25.77
N LEU A 28 -20.68 -10.85 -26.95
CA LEU A 28 -19.27 -10.50 -27.12
C LEU A 28 -18.91 -9.22 -26.36
N GLY A 29 -19.77 -8.20 -26.40
CA GLY A 29 -19.59 -6.96 -25.65
C GLY A 29 -19.57 -7.20 -24.14
N ALA A 30 -20.53 -7.96 -23.62
CA ALA A 30 -20.61 -8.31 -22.20
C ALA A 30 -19.43 -9.18 -21.75
N GLY A 31 -19.02 -10.15 -22.59
CA GLY A 31 -17.86 -11.00 -22.32
C GLY A 31 -16.57 -10.19 -22.19
N ARG A 32 -16.36 -9.20 -23.08
CA ARG A 32 -15.19 -8.31 -22.99
C ARG A 32 -15.20 -7.46 -21.73
N LEU A 33 -16.35 -6.85 -21.39
CA LEU A 33 -16.49 -6.08 -20.15
C LEU A 33 -16.24 -6.92 -18.89
N TYR A 34 -16.68 -8.18 -18.89
CA TYR A 34 -16.44 -9.10 -17.79
C TYR A 34 -14.94 -9.38 -17.61
N LEU A 35 -14.22 -9.69 -18.70
CA LEU A 35 -12.79 -9.96 -18.66
C LEU A 35 -11.99 -8.72 -18.22
N ASP A 36 -12.30 -7.56 -18.80
CA ASP A 36 -11.66 -6.28 -18.44
C ASP A 36 -11.89 -5.94 -16.96
N GLY A 37 -13.09 -6.24 -16.43
CA GLY A 37 -13.44 -6.04 -15.02
C GLY A 37 -12.61 -6.92 -14.08
N VAL A 38 -12.42 -8.19 -14.41
CA VAL A 38 -11.58 -9.12 -13.63
C VAL A 38 -10.13 -8.67 -13.61
N GLU A 39 -9.58 -8.28 -14.76
CA GLU A 39 -8.21 -7.76 -14.84
C GLU A 39 -8.03 -6.49 -13.98
N ASN A 40 -9.03 -5.60 -13.99
CA ASN A 40 -8.97 -4.38 -13.19
C ASN A 40 -9.00 -4.68 -11.68
N LEU A 41 -9.80 -5.65 -11.24
CA LEU A 41 -9.84 -6.06 -9.82
C LEU A 41 -8.48 -6.58 -9.35
N ILE A 42 -7.83 -7.44 -10.14
CA ILE A 42 -6.50 -7.98 -9.82
C ILE A 42 -5.47 -6.83 -9.70
N ARG A 43 -5.51 -5.85 -10.61
CA ARG A 43 -4.59 -4.70 -10.55
C ARG A 43 -4.82 -3.83 -9.31
N VAL A 44 -6.07 -3.60 -8.93
CA VAL A 44 -6.40 -2.82 -7.74
C VAL A 44 -5.98 -3.55 -6.47
N ASP A 45 -6.17 -4.87 -6.42
CA ASP A 45 -5.76 -5.71 -5.29
C ASP A 45 -4.23 -5.68 -5.10
N GLU A 46 -3.47 -5.87 -6.19
CA GLU A 46 -2.01 -5.78 -6.17
C GLU A 46 -1.52 -4.38 -5.75
N LEU A 47 -2.22 -3.32 -6.16
CA LEU A 47 -1.91 -1.96 -5.71
C LEU A 47 -2.24 -1.76 -4.23
N GLY A 48 -3.34 -2.36 -3.75
CA GLY A 48 -3.78 -2.33 -2.37
C GLY A 48 -2.76 -2.99 -1.43
N GLU A 49 -2.33 -4.20 -1.77
CA GLU A 49 -1.32 -4.96 -1.01
C GLU A 49 -0.02 -4.16 -0.86
N ARG A 50 0.43 -3.50 -1.94
CA ARG A 50 1.64 -2.65 -1.93
C ARG A 50 1.49 -1.38 -1.10
N GLN A 51 0.28 -0.80 -1.02
CA GLN A 51 0.01 0.38 -0.18
C GLN A 51 -0.15 0.00 1.30
N GLU A 52 -0.74 -1.16 1.56
CA GLU A 52 -0.84 -1.76 2.89
C GLU A 52 0.56 -2.01 3.46
N ALA A 53 1.47 -2.54 2.64
CA ALA A 53 2.85 -2.79 3.03
C ALA A 53 3.56 -1.56 3.64
N VAL A 54 3.52 -0.43 2.93
CA VAL A 54 4.15 0.82 3.41
C VAL A 54 3.50 1.31 4.69
N THR A 55 2.17 1.22 4.78
CA THR A 55 1.40 1.70 5.92
C THR A 55 1.67 0.86 7.16
N LEU A 56 1.63 -0.48 7.04
CA LEU A 56 1.94 -1.42 8.12
C LEU A 56 3.39 -1.26 8.58
N GLY A 57 4.34 -1.19 7.63
CA GLY A 57 5.75 -0.96 7.93
C GLY A 57 5.95 0.33 8.72
N ALA A 58 5.31 1.43 8.30
CA ALA A 58 5.37 2.69 9.02
C ALA A 58 4.78 2.58 10.44
N LEU A 59 3.67 1.87 10.62
CA LEU A 59 3.03 1.69 11.92
C LEU A 59 3.92 0.88 12.89
N PHE A 60 4.55 -0.20 12.43
CA PHE A 60 5.50 -0.97 13.24
C PHE A 60 6.66 -0.10 13.70
N LEU A 61 7.31 0.59 12.76
CA LEU A 61 8.45 1.47 13.06
C LEU A 61 8.07 2.61 14.00
N LEU A 62 6.94 3.28 13.76
CA LEU A 62 6.44 4.35 14.62
C LEU A 62 6.17 3.85 16.04
N ARG A 63 5.54 2.69 16.19
CA ARG A 63 5.23 2.09 17.49
C ARG A 63 6.51 1.80 18.27
N ASP A 64 7.50 1.21 17.63
CA ASP A 64 8.73 0.80 18.31
C ASP A 64 9.63 2.00 18.64
N ILE A 65 9.74 2.99 17.74
CA ILE A 65 10.45 4.25 18.02
C ILE A 65 9.84 4.96 19.21
N ARG A 66 8.50 5.11 19.25
CA ARG A 66 7.83 5.81 20.36
C ARG A 66 7.97 5.09 21.70
N ARG A 67 8.23 3.78 21.70
CA ARG A 67 8.46 2.97 22.89
C ARG A 67 9.92 2.99 23.38
N GLY A 68 10.84 3.55 22.59
CA GLY A 68 12.26 3.63 22.94
C GLY A 68 13.06 2.35 22.86
N GLY A 69 12.61 1.42 22.00
CA GLY A 69 13.29 0.15 21.77
C GLY A 69 14.14 0.11 20.50
N VAL A 70 14.42 1.25 19.85
CA VAL A 70 15.02 1.27 18.50
C VAL A 70 16.48 1.67 18.55
N GLU A 71 17.35 0.68 18.41
CA GLU A 71 18.78 0.86 18.21
C GLU A 71 19.10 1.15 16.72
N PRO A 72 20.12 1.96 16.43
CA PRO A 72 20.59 2.17 15.07
C PRO A 72 20.92 0.85 14.37
N GLY A 73 20.38 0.66 13.16
CA GLY A 73 20.61 -0.54 12.37
C GLY A 73 19.76 -1.76 12.74
N ARG A 74 18.89 -1.69 13.77
CA ARG A 74 17.95 -2.78 14.13
C ARG A 74 17.05 -3.18 12.97
N TYR A 75 16.56 -2.19 12.21
CA TYR A 75 15.71 -2.44 11.06
C TYR A 75 16.48 -2.26 9.76
N GLU A 76 16.27 -3.18 8.84
CA GLU A 76 16.91 -3.15 7.52
C GLU A 76 15.95 -3.62 6.44
N LEU A 77 16.25 -3.24 5.20
CA LEU A 77 15.57 -3.81 4.04
C LEU A 77 16.40 -4.96 3.48
N ARG A 78 15.75 -6.09 3.23
CA ARG A 78 16.31 -7.25 2.52
C ARG A 78 15.48 -7.53 1.28
N ASP A 79 15.99 -8.34 0.37
CA ASP A 79 15.19 -8.79 -0.77
C ASP A 79 13.98 -9.58 -0.26
N ALA A 80 12.81 -9.33 -0.85
CA ALA A 80 11.59 -10.04 -0.49
C ALA A 80 11.66 -11.54 -0.86
N THR A 81 10.90 -12.37 -0.16
CA THR A 81 10.95 -13.84 -0.34
C THR A 81 10.48 -14.25 -1.74
N ASP A 82 9.57 -13.48 -2.32
CA ASP A 82 9.05 -13.67 -3.67
C ASP A 82 9.98 -13.11 -4.78
N GLY A 83 11.10 -12.51 -4.39
CA GLY A 83 12.07 -11.87 -5.29
C GLY A 83 11.59 -10.53 -5.87
N LYS A 84 10.45 -9.99 -5.40
CA LYS A 84 9.88 -8.73 -5.92
C LYS A 84 10.00 -7.63 -4.88
N GLY A 85 11.02 -6.80 -5.06
CA GLY A 85 11.25 -5.66 -4.19
C GLY A 85 11.90 -6.05 -2.87
N CYS A 86 11.54 -5.34 -1.81
CA CYS A 86 12.17 -5.43 -0.50
C CYS A 86 11.18 -5.81 0.59
N ALA A 87 11.68 -6.50 1.60
CA ALA A 87 11.03 -6.77 2.87
C ALA A 87 11.68 -5.95 3.99
N LEU A 88 10.87 -5.41 4.90
CA LEU A 88 11.34 -4.79 6.13
C LEU A 88 11.58 -5.87 7.18
N HIS A 89 12.80 -5.96 7.69
CA HIS A 89 13.18 -6.91 8.73
C HIS A 89 13.52 -6.20 10.03
N ASP A 90 13.14 -6.82 11.15
CA ASP A 90 13.72 -6.56 12.45
C ASP A 90 14.83 -7.59 12.71
N ARG A 91 16.07 -7.13 12.85
CA ARG A 91 17.23 -8.00 13.12
C ARG A 91 17.09 -8.77 14.44
N VAL A 92 16.30 -8.28 15.38
CA VAL A 92 16.06 -8.94 16.67
C VAL A 92 15.05 -10.07 16.53
N ALA A 93 13.95 -9.84 15.81
CA ALA A 93 12.92 -10.86 15.59
C ALA A 93 13.35 -11.91 14.56
N GLY A 94 14.18 -11.53 13.58
CA GLY A 94 14.70 -12.43 12.54
C GLY A 94 13.74 -12.69 11.37
N GLU A 95 12.46 -12.37 11.51
CA GLU A 95 11.42 -12.57 10.49
C GLU A 95 11.11 -11.27 9.72
N PRO A 96 10.61 -11.37 8.47
CA PRO A 96 10.12 -10.21 7.73
C PRO A 96 8.87 -9.67 8.43
N LEU A 97 8.86 -8.37 8.74
CA LEU A 97 7.69 -7.69 9.28
C LEU A 97 6.66 -7.44 8.19
N VAL A 98 7.12 -6.99 7.03
CA VAL A 98 6.28 -6.60 5.90
C VAL A 98 7.06 -6.74 4.58
N GLU A 99 6.44 -7.29 3.54
CA GLU A 99 6.96 -7.35 2.16
C GLU A 99 6.25 -6.32 1.26
N GLY A 100 6.69 -6.12 0.02
CA GLY A 100 6.05 -5.19 -0.92
C GLY A 100 6.58 -3.75 -0.87
N LEU A 101 7.82 -3.58 -0.39
CA LEU A 101 8.53 -2.29 -0.43
C LEU A 101 9.46 -2.21 -1.65
N ALA A 102 9.85 -1.00 -2.01
CA ALA A 102 10.92 -0.75 -2.98
C ALA A 102 12.18 -0.26 -2.26
N ALA A 103 13.34 -0.49 -2.90
CA ALA A 103 14.59 0.08 -2.45
C ALA A 103 14.50 1.62 -2.45
N THR A 104 15.01 2.22 -1.38
CA THR A 104 15.14 3.69 -1.26
C THR A 104 16.52 4.16 -1.73
N ALA A 105 17.48 3.24 -1.83
CA ALA A 105 18.80 3.39 -2.44
C ALA A 105 18.99 2.39 -3.60
N GLY A 106 20.23 2.22 -4.08
CA GLY A 106 20.54 1.35 -5.23
C GLY A 106 20.19 -0.14 -5.05
N SER A 107 19.93 -0.61 -3.83
CA SER A 107 19.47 -1.97 -3.52
C SER A 107 18.70 -2.00 -2.21
N CYS A 108 18.01 -3.11 -1.91
CA CYS A 108 17.36 -3.30 -0.60
C CYS A 108 18.39 -3.22 0.54
N ALA A 109 19.51 -3.92 0.43
CA ALA A 109 20.57 -3.90 1.45
C ALA A 109 21.25 -2.53 1.64
N ALA A 110 21.34 -1.72 0.58
CA ALA A 110 21.88 -0.35 0.67
C ALA A 110 20.86 0.67 1.21
N SER A 111 19.59 0.27 1.35
CA SER A 111 18.52 1.14 1.81
C SER A 111 18.52 1.21 3.34
N GLU A 112 18.45 2.44 3.85
CA GLU A 112 18.42 2.71 5.28
C GLU A 112 17.02 3.17 5.67
N PRO A 113 16.15 2.27 6.19
CA PRO A 113 14.75 2.60 6.44
C PRO A 113 14.57 3.58 7.60
N ILE A 114 15.54 3.66 8.52
CA ILE A 114 15.50 4.51 9.72
C ILE A 114 16.85 5.21 9.90
N ARG A 115 16.80 6.53 10.10
CA ARG A 115 17.94 7.32 10.58
C ARG A 115 17.63 7.90 11.96
N ALA A 116 18.54 7.69 12.90
CA ALA A 116 18.45 8.22 14.26
C ALA A 116 19.05 9.64 14.35
N ASP A 117 18.69 10.34 15.43
CA ASP A 117 19.22 11.64 15.85
C ASP A 117 19.29 12.69 14.74
N VAL A 118 18.26 12.69 13.89
CA VAL A 118 18.16 13.65 12.79
C VAL A 118 18.02 15.08 13.33
N GLU A 119 18.57 16.04 12.58
CA GLU A 119 18.64 17.45 13.01
C GLU A 119 19.42 17.66 14.33
N GLY A 120 20.24 16.70 14.75
CA GLY A 120 21.00 16.76 16.00
C GLY A 120 20.15 16.62 17.25
N ARG A 121 18.91 16.11 17.12
CA ARG A 121 18.00 15.92 18.25
C ARG A 121 17.99 14.47 18.70
N ALA A 122 18.51 14.22 19.89
CA ALA A 122 18.54 12.88 20.47
C ALA A 122 17.13 12.28 20.57
N GLY A 123 16.94 11.09 20.00
CA GLY A 123 15.66 10.39 19.97
C GLY A 123 14.69 10.84 18.88
N LEU A 124 15.10 11.72 17.95
CA LEU A 124 14.33 12.04 16.75
C LEU A 124 14.78 11.13 15.60
N TYR A 125 13.85 10.35 15.07
CA TYR A 125 14.09 9.41 13.99
C TYR A 125 13.38 9.84 12.71
N ARG A 126 14.03 9.63 11.57
CA ARG A 126 13.44 9.76 10.24
C ARG A 126 13.27 8.39 9.61
N ILE A 127 12.02 8.04 9.33
CA ILE A 127 11.62 6.80 8.65
C ILE A 127 11.47 7.11 7.16
N THR A 128 12.05 6.28 6.30
CA THR A 128 11.92 6.39 4.83
C THR A 128 11.55 5.04 4.25
N LEU A 129 10.32 4.90 3.77
CA LEU A 129 9.80 3.69 3.12
C LEU A 129 9.31 4.05 1.71
N ARG A 130 9.41 3.13 0.75
CA ARG A 130 8.87 3.35 -0.60
C ARG A 130 7.97 2.16 -0.97
N PRO A 131 6.74 2.39 -1.49
CA PRO A 131 5.91 1.31 -1.97
C PRO A 131 6.52 0.69 -3.23
N LEU A 132 6.35 -0.61 -3.41
CA LEU A 132 6.72 -1.28 -4.66
C LEU A 132 5.90 -0.70 -5.83
N GLY A 133 6.57 -0.27 -6.90
CA GLY A 133 5.94 0.42 -8.02
C GLY A 133 5.55 1.88 -7.77
N GLY A 134 5.77 2.40 -6.55
CA GLY A 134 5.55 3.80 -6.20
C GLY A 134 6.76 4.68 -6.51
N VAL A 135 6.50 5.92 -6.97
CA VAL A 135 7.57 6.87 -7.34
C VAL A 135 8.11 7.61 -6.11
N ASN A 136 7.22 8.01 -5.20
CA ASN A 136 7.57 8.84 -4.06
C ASN A 136 7.76 7.98 -2.79
N PRO A 137 8.87 8.16 -2.06
CA PRO A 137 9.01 7.56 -0.74
C PRO A 137 8.09 8.26 0.27
N LEU A 138 7.49 7.48 1.17
CA LEU A 138 6.91 7.96 2.41
C LEU A 138 8.03 8.30 3.38
N VAL A 139 8.08 9.57 3.80
CA VAL A 139 9.03 10.07 4.79
C VAL A 139 8.26 10.51 6.02
N LEU A 140 8.58 9.93 7.18
CA LEU A 140 7.95 10.26 8.46
C LEU A 140 9.02 10.62 9.49
N HIS A 141 8.64 11.45 10.45
CA HIS A 141 9.47 11.75 11.61
C HIS A 141 8.77 11.24 12.87
N ALA A 142 9.55 10.62 13.75
CA ALA A 142 9.06 9.98 14.96
C ALA A 142 10.01 10.31 16.11
N MET A 143 9.44 10.70 17.25
CA MET A 143 10.22 11.01 18.45
C MET A 143 10.04 9.87 19.45
N ASP A 144 11.14 9.47 20.08
CA ASP A 144 11.16 8.65 21.28
C ASP A 144 10.46 9.40 22.43
N ARG A 145 9.53 8.72 23.12
CA ARG A 145 8.72 9.36 24.17
C ARG A 145 9.56 9.82 25.37
N GLU A 146 10.53 9.03 25.81
CA GLU A 146 11.36 9.37 26.96
C GLU A 146 12.29 10.55 26.64
N ALA A 147 12.86 10.55 25.44
CA ALA A 147 13.66 11.65 24.93
C ALA A 147 12.84 12.93 24.76
N ALA A 148 11.59 12.82 24.30
CA ALA A 148 10.65 13.95 24.21
C ALA A 148 10.35 14.56 25.58
N VAL A 149 10.06 13.72 26.59
CA VAL A 149 9.81 14.19 27.97
C VAL A 149 11.04 14.84 28.57
N ARG A 150 12.24 14.27 28.35
CA ARG A 150 13.51 14.87 28.82
C ARG A 150 13.75 16.26 28.21
N HIS A 151 13.47 16.44 26.92
CA HIS A 151 13.57 17.75 26.25
C HIS A 151 12.51 18.74 26.74
N ALA A 152 11.29 18.28 27.02
CA ALA A 152 10.26 19.14 27.61
C ALA A 152 10.65 19.60 29.04
N GLY A 153 11.27 18.72 29.83
CA GLY A 153 11.76 19.06 31.16
C GLY A 153 12.95 20.04 31.15
N SER A 154 13.85 19.97 30.17
CA SER A 154 14.99 20.90 30.06
C SER A 154 14.61 22.27 29.50
N SER A 155 13.49 22.39 28.79
CA SER A 155 12.98 23.65 28.22
C SER A 155 12.06 24.43 29.18
N SER A 156 11.85 23.96 30.41
CA SER A 156 11.10 24.66 31.45
C SER A 156 12.02 25.26 32.53
N PRO A 157 12.60 26.46 32.33
CA PRO A 157 13.22 27.22 33.41
C PRO A 157 12.16 28.06 34.17
N GLY A 158 11.77 27.61 35.35
CA GLY A 158 11.34 28.49 36.45
C GLY A 158 9.87 28.97 36.51
N GLU A 159 9.00 28.16 37.10
CA GLU A 159 8.09 28.66 38.14
C GLU A 159 8.79 28.44 39.50
N ARG A 160 9.69 29.36 39.85
CA ARG A 160 10.11 29.54 41.24
C ARG A 160 9.22 30.64 41.82
N GLY A 161 8.58 30.31 42.93
CA GLY A 161 7.64 31.17 43.63
C GLY A 161 8.21 32.54 44.00
N SER A 162 7.28 33.46 44.21
CA SER A 162 7.39 34.61 45.09
C SER A 162 6.04 34.76 45.78
#